data_AF-A0A0Q4HA50-F1
#
_entry.id   AF-A0A0Q4HA50-F1
#
_cell.length_a   1.000
_cell.length_b   1.000
_cell.length_c   1.000
_cell.angle_alpha   90.00
_cell.angle_beta   90.00
_cell.angle_gamma   90.00
#
_symmetry.space_group_name_H-M   'P 1'
#
loop_
_entity.id
_entity.type
_entity.pdbx_description
1 polymer ?
#
loop_
_entity_poly.entity_id
_entity_poly.type
_entity_poly.pdbx_seq_one_letter_code
_entity_poly.pdbx_strand_id
1 'polypeptide(L)'
;MSTNTNTNTNTGPGRRTRVIKIAIAGLAVIGIGAAITTAAWTDDVFFGADATASSFDLQGAANPAGIACDDTLAYGDVGLPGDEAEIDISTADLDALSPDESVEVPFCLFNDGSLGGTLTGPALADIVVTGTLFDGGFLAPADIDVALDATTITAGGYVAGTMTVNTPADWTEAAFGLEAHIAFVVTGTSD
;
A
#
# COMPACT_ATOMS: atom_id res chain seq x y z
N MET A 1 -88.39 -21.39 71.28
CA MET A 1 -87.99 -22.02 70.00
C MET A 1 -87.00 -21.07 69.34
N SER A 2 -85.80 -21.58 69.06
CA SER A 2 -84.57 -20.83 68.76
C SER A 2 -84.66 -19.87 67.56
N THR A 3 -83.82 -18.84 67.58
CA THR A 3 -83.36 -18.19 66.34
C THR A 3 -81.86 -17.93 66.45
N ASN A 4 -81.07 -18.79 65.77
CA ASN A 4 -79.63 -18.66 65.62
C ASN A 4 -79.31 -17.53 64.64
N THR A 5 -78.45 -16.59 65.04
CA THR A 5 -77.90 -15.56 64.15
C THR A 5 -76.52 -16.01 63.66
N ASN A 6 -76.43 -16.45 62.40
CA ASN A 6 -75.16 -16.69 61.73
C ASN A 6 -74.54 -15.35 61.33
N THR A 7 -73.37 -15.03 61.90
CA THR A 7 -72.59 -13.84 61.53
C THR A 7 -71.67 -14.21 60.37
N ASN A 8 -72.04 -13.82 59.15
CA ASN A 8 -71.15 -13.87 57.99
C ASN A 8 -70.03 -12.83 58.16
N THR A 9 -68.80 -13.28 58.43
CA THR A 9 -67.61 -12.44 58.37
C THR A 9 -67.10 -12.41 56.93
N ASN A 10 -67.47 -11.35 56.22
CA ASN A 10 -67.04 -11.06 54.87
C ASN A 10 -65.61 -10.47 54.91
N THR A 11 -64.57 -11.30 54.79
CA THR A 11 -63.17 -10.85 54.69
C THR A 11 -62.86 -10.45 53.24
N GLY A 12 -63.11 -9.18 52.92
CA GLY A 12 -62.84 -8.63 51.59
C GLY A 12 -61.36 -8.71 51.19
N PRO A 13 -61.02 -9.05 49.93
CA PRO A 13 -59.64 -9.20 49.45
C PRO A 13 -59.03 -7.83 49.10
N GLY A 14 -58.91 -6.93 50.07
CA GLY A 14 -58.54 -5.52 49.80
C GLY A 14 -57.09 -5.14 50.12
N ARG A 15 -56.49 -5.74 51.15
CA ARG A 15 -55.28 -5.16 51.78
C ARG A 15 -53.97 -5.74 51.23
N ARG A 16 -53.90 -7.06 51.01
CA ARG A 16 -52.69 -7.74 50.48
C ARG A 16 -52.42 -7.38 49.02
N THR A 17 -53.47 -7.32 48.21
CA THR A 17 -53.41 -6.97 46.78
C THR A 17 -52.94 -5.55 46.54
N ARG A 18 -53.28 -4.62 47.45
CA ARG A 18 -52.87 -3.21 47.34
C ARG A 18 -51.38 -3.02 47.67
N VAL A 19 -50.86 -3.75 48.66
CA VAL A 19 -49.41 -3.72 49.00
C VAL A 19 -48.56 -4.30 47.88
N ILE A 20 -48.99 -5.42 47.28
CA ILE A 20 -48.27 -6.05 46.15
C ILE A 20 -48.22 -5.11 44.94
N LYS A 21 -49.33 -4.42 44.63
CA LYS A 21 -49.37 -3.45 43.52
C LYS A 21 -48.42 -2.27 43.73
N ILE A 22 -48.29 -1.79 44.96
CA ILE A 22 -47.35 -0.70 45.31
C ILE A 22 -45.90 -1.18 45.22
N ALA A 23 -45.60 -2.39 45.69
CA ALA A 23 -44.25 -2.96 45.61
C ALA A 23 -43.78 -3.18 44.16
N ILE A 24 -44.66 -3.71 43.29
CA ILE A 24 -44.37 -3.89 41.87
C ILE A 24 -44.16 -2.54 41.18
N ALA A 25 -44.98 -1.54 41.49
CA ALA A 25 -44.81 -0.19 40.94
C ALA A 25 -43.49 0.46 41.37
N GLY A 26 -43.08 0.29 42.64
CA GLY A 26 -41.79 0.79 43.12
C GLY A 26 -40.60 0.14 42.42
N LEU A 27 -40.67 -1.18 42.20
CA LEU A 27 -39.61 -1.93 41.50
C LEU A 27 -39.53 -1.56 40.01
N ALA A 28 -40.67 -1.29 39.38
CA ALA A 28 -40.73 -0.79 38.00
C ALA A 28 -40.13 0.62 37.85
N VAL A 29 -40.43 1.54 38.78
CA VAL A 29 -39.87 2.92 38.75
C VAL A 29 -38.36 2.91 39.02
N ILE A 30 -37.88 2.06 39.94
CA ILE A 30 -36.43 1.89 40.18
C ILE A 30 -35.74 1.26 38.96
N GLY A 31 -36.36 0.27 38.30
CA GLY A 31 -35.83 -0.35 37.09
C GLY A 31 -35.74 0.62 35.89
N ILE A 32 -36.73 1.50 35.72
CA ILE A 32 -36.73 2.52 34.67
C ILE A 32 -35.72 3.64 35.00
N GLY A 33 -35.59 4.05 36.26
CA GLY A 33 -34.61 5.06 36.69
C GLY A 33 -33.15 4.60 36.53
N ALA A 34 -32.86 3.31 36.78
CA ALA A 34 -31.53 2.75 36.56
C ALA A 34 -31.15 2.71 35.08
N ALA A 35 -32.08 2.36 34.18
CA ALA A 35 -31.83 2.30 32.73
C ALA A 35 -31.59 3.69 32.11
N ILE A 36 -32.27 4.73 32.60
CA ILE A 36 -32.06 6.11 32.12
C ILE A 36 -30.72 6.65 32.60
N THR A 37 -30.25 6.25 33.79
CA THR A 37 -28.96 6.71 34.31
C THR A 37 -27.78 6.01 33.64
N THR A 38 -27.92 4.80 33.08
CA THR A 38 -26.85 4.21 32.25
C THR A 38 -26.78 4.81 30.85
N ALA A 39 -27.89 5.30 30.30
CA ALA A 39 -27.92 5.93 28.98
C ALA A 39 -27.35 7.37 28.97
N ALA A 40 -27.19 8.00 30.13
CA ALA A 40 -26.63 9.35 30.25
C ALA A 40 -25.10 9.40 30.31
N TRP A 41 -24.43 8.24 30.44
CA TRP A 41 -22.95 8.15 30.50
C TRP A 41 -22.35 7.42 29.30
N THR A 42 -23.17 6.76 28.48
CA THR A 42 -22.78 6.38 27.12
C THR A 42 -22.99 7.58 26.19
N ASP A 43 -22.19 8.61 26.40
CA ASP A 43 -21.83 9.48 25.30
C ASP A 43 -20.91 8.64 24.41
N ASP A 44 -21.43 8.13 23.30
CA ASP A 44 -20.59 7.53 22.25
C ASP A 44 -19.76 8.67 21.64
N VAL A 45 -18.68 9.04 22.34
CA VAL A 45 -17.66 9.93 21.82
C VAL A 45 -16.89 9.13 20.77
N PHE A 46 -17.37 9.20 19.54
CA PHE A 46 -16.58 8.79 18.39
C PHE A 46 -15.40 9.75 18.29
N PHE A 47 -14.23 9.32 18.76
CA PHE A 47 -12.97 9.96 18.41
C PHE A 47 -12.72 9.66 16.92
N GLY A 48 -13.27 10.51 16.06
CA GLY A 48 -12.82 10.62 14.67
C GLY A 48 -11.49 11.33 14.67
N ALA A 49 -10.40 10.57 14.83
CA ALA A 49 -9.09 11.04 14.43
C ALA A 49 -8.91 10.61 12.97
N ASP A 50 -8.71 11.58 12.08
CA ASP A 50 -8.22 11.30 10.74
C ASP A 50 -6.79 10.75 10.89
N ALA A 51 -6.66 9.42 10.87
CA ALA A 51 -5.38 8.75 10.80
C ALA A 51 -4.87 8.85 9.36
N THR A 52 -4.20 9.94 9.02
CA THR A 52 -3.43 10.01 7.78
C THR A 52 -2.17 9.17 7.98
N ALA A 53 -2.15 7.98 7.38
CA ALA A 53 -0.93 7.19 7.30
C ALA A 53 0.02 7.88 6.33
N SER A 54 1.23 8.22 6.80
CA SER A 54 2.31 8.59 5.92
C SER A 54 2.73 7.37 5.09
N SER A 55 3.09 7.59 3.83
CA SER A 55 3.45 6.54 2.87
C SER A 55 4.74 6.90 2.14
N PHE A 56 5.46 5.88 1.72
CA PHE A 56 6.51 5.93 0.73
C PHE A 56 6.10 4.96 -0.37
N ASP A 57 6.11 5.44 -1.62
CA ASP A 57 5.66 4.66 -2.76
C ASP A 57 6.53 4.97 -3.97
N LEU A 58 7.47 4.09 -4.26
CA LEU A 58 8.45 4.30 -5.33
C LEU A 58 7.96 3.65 -6.62
N GLN A 59 7.92 4.44 -7.69
CA GLN A 59 7.47 4.00 -9.01
C GLN A 59 8.56 4.25 -10.05
N GLY A 60 8.66 3.37 -11.05
CA GLY A 60 9.69 3.38 -12.09
C GLY A 60 9.11 3.63 -13.48
N ALA A 61 9.85 4.34 -14.33
CA ALA A 61 9.51 4.51 -15.73
C ALA A 61 10.76 4.41 -16.61
N ALA A 62 10.70 3.60 -17.66
CA ALA A 62 11.69 3.66 -18.73
C ALA A 62 11.57 5.00 -19.47
N ASN A 63 12.70 5.62 -19.81
CA ASN A 63 12.75 6.92 -20.48
C ASN A 63 13.79 6.93 -21.61
N PRO A 64 13.66 6.06 -22.62
CA PRO A 64 14.62 5.96 -23.72
C PRO A 64 14.75 7.26 -24.53
N ALA A 65 13.70 8.09 -24.54
CA ALA A 65 13.72 9.39 -25.21
C ALA A 65 14.55 10.46 -24.48
N GLY A 66 14.99 10.20 -23.25
CA GLY A 66 15.76 11.16 -22.45
C GLY A 66 15.01 12.45 -22.17
N ILE A 67 13.69 12.39 -22.04
CA ILE A 67 12.88 13.56 -21.66
C ILE A 67 13.03 13.84 -20.16
N ALA A 68 12.60 15.02 -19.70
CA ALA A 68 12.66 15.32 -18.27
C ALA A 68 11.75 14.36 -17.48
N CYS A 69 12.20 13.95 -16.29
CA CYS A 69 11.33 13.21 -15.37
C CYS A 69 10.24 14.14 -14.83
N ASP A 70 9.01 13.92 -15.25
CA ASP A 70 7.81 14.66 -14.85
C ASP A 70 6.56 13.79 -15.00
N ASP A 71 5.39 14.36 -14.73
CA ASP A 71 4.08 13.69 -14.78
C ASP A 71 3.63 13.25 -16.18
N THR A 72 4.41 13.52 -17.22
CA THR A 72 4.10 13.09 -18.59
C THR A 72 4.59 11.68 -18.89
N LEU A 73 5.51 11.13 -18.08
CA LEU A 73 5.97 9.75 -18.17
C LEU A 73 4.96 8.78 -17.56
N ALA A 74 4.92 7.57 -18.11
CA ALA A 74 4.10 6.47 -17.58
C ALA A 74 4.90 5.70 -16.54
N TYR A 75 4.67 6.02 -15.26
CA TYR A 75 5.24 5.30 -14.12
C TYR A 75 4.47 4.01 -13.85
N GLY A 76 5.21 2.92 -13.70
CA GLY A 76 4.70 1.63 -13.26
C GLY A 76 4.61 1.58 -11.74
N ASP A 77 3.45 1.16 -11.24
CA ASP A 77 3.20 0.83 -9.84
C ASP A 77 2.94 -0.68 -9.75
N VAL A 78 3.64 -1.36 -8.83
CA VAL A 78 3.48 -2.79 -8.54
C VAL A 78 2.20 -3.12 -7.74
N GLY A 79 1.38 -2.11 -7.44
CA GLY A 79 0.02 -2.22 -6.93
C GLY A 79 -0.09 -2.34 -5.41
N LEU A 80 1.00 -2.10 -4.69
CA LEU A 80 1.06 -1.98 -3.24
C LEU A 80 1.97 -0.81 -2.91
N PRO A 81 1.62 0.06 -1.93
CA PRO A 81 2.56 1.06 -1.45
C PRO A 81 3.82 0.33 -1.00
N GLY A 82 4.90 0.54 -1.76
CA GLY A 82 6.10 -0.26 -1.72
C GLY A 82 7.34 0.61 -1.83
N ASP A 83 8.44 0.08 -1.33
CA ASP A 83 9.75 0.71 -1.39
C ASP A 83 10.53 0.29 -2.63
N GLU A 84 9.90 -0.39 -3.59
CA GLU A 84 10.54 -0.90 -4.80
C GLU A 84 9.92 -0.32 -6.08
N ALA A 85 10.78 0.15 -6.98
CA ALA A 85 10.41 0.49 -8.35
C ALA A 85 11.05 -0.51 -9.32
N GLU A 86 10.22 -1.18 -10.10
CA GLU A 86 10.65 -2.02 -11.22
C GLU A 86 10.74 -1.18 -12.50
N ILE A 87 11.84 -1.31 -13.23
CA ILE A 87 12.07 -0.68 -14.52
C ILE A 87 12.33 -1.79 -15.53
N ASP A 88 11.50 -1.87 -16.57
CA ASP A 88 11.63 -2.83 -17.69
C ASP A 88 12.05 -2.06 -18.96
N ILE A 89 13.16 -2.48 -19.55
CA ILE A 89 13.75 -1.89 -20.75
C ILE A 89 13.92 -3.00 -21.79
N SER A 90 13.35 -2.77 -22.97
CA SER A 90 13.40 -3.71 -24.08
C SER A 90 14.49 -3.34 -25.09
N THR A 91 14.84 -4.25 -26.01
CA THR A 91 15.71 -3.92 -27.15
C THR A 91 15.17 -2.84 -28.07
N ALA A 92 13.87 -2.57 -28.07
CA ALA A 92 13.32 -1.43 -28.82
C ALA A 92 13.81 -0.09 -28.24
N ASP A 93 14.18 -0.09 -26.96
CA ASP A 93 14.63 1.08 -26.19
C ASP A 93 16.17 1.23 -26.20
N LEU A 94 16.89 0.16 -26.56
CA LEU A 94 18.36 0.11 -26.59
C LEU A 94 18.96 0.60 -27.93
N ASP A 95 18.12 1.00 -28.90
CA ASP A 95 18.52 1.14 -30.31
C ASP A 95 19.26 -0.11 -30.83
N ALA A 96 19.70 -0.12 -32.09
CA ALA A 96 20.36 -1.29 -32.66
C ALA A 96 21.77 -1.48 -32.03
N LEU A 97 21.89 -2.38 -31.06
CA LEU A 97 23.16 -2.72 -30.40
C LEU A 97 24.20 -3.27 -31.39
N SER A 98 25.39 -2.68 -31.40
CA SER A 98 26.57 -3.18 -32.11
C SER A 98 27.58 -3.81 -31.15
N PRO A 99 28.56 -4.60 -31.62
CA PRO A 99 29.65 -5.11 -30.78
C PRO A 99 30.55 -3.98 -30.27
N ASP A 100 31.09 -4.14 -29.06
CA ASP A 100 32.04 -3.18 -28.44
C ASP A 100 31.46 -1.77 -28.29
N GLU A 101 30.13 -1.69 -28.14
CA GLU A 101 29.35 -0.47 -27.95
C GLU A 101 28.80 -0.38 -26.53
N SER A 102 28.78 0.83 -25.99
CA SER A 102 28.07 1.19 -24.76
C SER A 102 26.83 2.00 -25.11
N VAL A 103 25.65 1.50 -24.74
CA VAL A 103 24.39 2.21 -24.90
C VAL A 103 23.88 2.65 -23.54
N GLU A 104 23.56 3.93 -23.43
CA GLU A 104 22.95 4.53 -22.25
C GLU A 104 21.45 4.69 -22.46
N VAL A 105 20.65 4.12 -21.56
CA VAL A 105 19.19 4.29 -21.55
C VAL A 105 18.78 4.99 -20.26
N PRO A 106 18.19 6.19 -20.36
CA PRO A 106 17.67 6.90 -19.21
C PRO A 106 16.43 6.20 -18.64
N PHE A 107 16.26 6.33 -17.32
CA PHE A 107 15.03 5.98 -16.63
C PHE A 107 14.70 7.04 -15.58
N CYS A 108 13.45 7.02 -15.12
CA CYS A 108 12.97 7.95 -14.11
C CYS A 108 12.33 7.17 -12.95
N LEU A 109 12.49 7.73 -11.76
CA LEU A 109 11.83 7.31 -10.53
C LEU A 109 10.89 8.42 -10.07
N PHE A 110 9.76 8.03 -9.52
CA PHE A 110 8.79 8.93 -8.90
C PHE A 110 8.41 8.39 -7.52
N ASN A 111 8.28 9.27 -6.54
CA ASN A 111 7.77 8.92 -5.23
C ASN A 111 6.36 9.49 -5.04
N ASP A 112 5.32 8.65 -5.21
CA ASP A 112 3.91 9.03 -4.99
C ASP A 112 3.54 9.03 -3.49
N GLY A 113 4.54 8.80 -2.63
CA GLY A 113 4.41 8.87 -1.18
C GLY A 113 4.33 10.29 -0.62
N SER A 114 3.97 10.34 0.66
CA SER A 114 3.94 11.57 1.47
C SER A 114 5.22 11.78 2.31
N LEU A 115 6.15 10.81 2.29
CA LEU A 115 7.48 10.91 2.90
C LEU A 115 8.57 10.90 1.84
N GLY A 116 9.68 11.59 2.12
CA GLY A 116 10.92 11.38 1.40
C GLY A 116 11.64 10.11 1.86
N GLY A 117 12.74 9.80 1.20
CA GLY A 117 13.57 8.67 1.57
C GLY A 117 14.92 8.63 0.87
N THR A 118 15.69 7.61 1.23
CA THR A 118 16.97 7.29 0.61
C THR A 118 16.77 6.20 -0.44
N LEU A 119 17.42 6.34 -1.60
CA LEU A 119 17.39 5.39 -2.70
C LEU A 119 18.66 4.52 -2.71
N THR A 120 18.49 3.26 -3.05
CA THR A 120 19.56 2.28 -3.27
C THR A 120 19.38 1.66 -4.64
N GLY A 121 20.40 1.82 -5.50
CA GLY A 121 20.42 1.21 -6.84
C GLY A 121 20.41 -0.32 -6.77
N PRO A 122 20.06 -1.01 -7.88
CA PRO A 122 19.98 -2.46 -7.91
C PRO A 122 21.34 -3.10 -7.63
N ALA A 123 21.36 -4.21 -6.89
CA ALA A 123 22.53 -5.07 -6.89
C ALA A 123 22.61 -5.84 -8.21
N LEU A 124 23.82 -6.20 -8.65
CA LEU A 124 24.02 -6.97 -9.88
C LEU A 124 23.22 -8.28 -9.92
N ALA A 125 22.98 -8.89 -8.75
CA ALA A 125 22.20 -10.12 -8.62
C ALA A 125 20.68 -9.92 -8.88
N ASP A 126 20.20 -8.69 -8.81
CA ASP A 126 18.79 -8.31 -8.95
C ASP A 126 18.49 -7.79 -10.37
N ILE A 127 19.51 -7.71 -11.24
CA ILE A 127 19.33 -7.40 -12.66
C ILE A 127 18.93 -8.69 -13.37
N VAL A 128 17.74 -8.68 -13.95
CA VAL A 128 17.18 -9.79 -14.72
C VAL A 128 17.30 -9.47 -16.19
N VAL A 129 18.02 -10.33 -16.93
CA VAL A 129 18.12 -10.24 -18.39
C VAL A 129 17.45 -11.47 -18.99
N THR A 130 16.56 -11.26 -19.95
CA THR A 130 15.87 -12.34 -20.67
C THR A 130 15.82 -12.04 -22.16
N GLY A 131 15.39 -13.02 -22.96
CA GLY A 131 15.28 -12.89 -24.41
C GLY A 131 16.39 -13.60 -25.17
N THR A 132 16.35 -13.49 -26.50
CA THR A 132 17.21 -14.25 -27.40
C THR A 132 18.68 -13.83 -27.36
N LEU A 133 18.98 -12.56 -27.05
CA LEU A 133 20.35 -12.11 -26.77
C LEU A 133 20.94 -12.80 -25.54
N PHE A 134 20.13 -12.97 -24.49
CA PHE A 134 20.54 -13.66 -23.26
C PHE A 134 20.65 -15.17 -23.48
N ASP A 135 19.65 -15.79 -24.09
CA ASP A 135 19.64 -17.23 -24.37
C ASP A 135 20.79 -17.64 -25.31
N GLY A 136 21.18 -16.75 -26.23
CA GLY A 136 22.35 -16.91 -27.11
C GLY A 136 23.69 -16.73 -26.40
N GLY A 137 23.70 -16.27 -25.15
CA GLY A 137 24.91 -15.99 -24.38
C GLY A 137 25.65 -14.74 -24.83
N PHE A 138 24.97 -13.82 -25.54
CA PHE A 138 25.56 -12.58 -26.03
C PHE A 138 25.48 -11.48 -24.97
N LEU A 139 24.42 -11.45 -24.17
CA LEU A 139 24.24 -10.46 -23.10
C LEU A 139 24.08 -11.15 -21.75
N ALA A 140 24.71 -10.62 -20.72
CA ALA A 140 24.59 -11.08 -19.34
C ALA A 140 24.30 -9.90 -18.38
N PRO A 141 23.77 -10.15 -17.18
CA PRO A 141 23.61 -9.11 -16.17
C PRO A 141 24.90 -8.32 -15.87
N ALA A 142 26.06 -8.99 -15.96
CA ALA A 142 27.37 -8.36 -15.74
C ALA A 142 27.75 -7.28 -16.76
N ASP A 143 27.05 -7.24 -17.89
CA ASP A 143 27.25 -6.25 -18.95
C ASP A 143 26.45 -4.96 -18.70
N ILE A 144 25.65 -4.94 -17.62
CA ILE A 144 24.71 -3.87 -17.32
C ILE A 144 25.15 -3.16 -16.05
N ASP A 145 25.24 -1.83 -16.13
CA ASP A 145 25.47 -0.95 -14.99
C ASP A 145 24.28 0.01 -14.82
N VAL A 146 23.91 0.33 -13.58
CA VAL A 146 22.77 1.19 -13.28
C VAL A 146 23.21 2.26 -12.29
N ALA A 147 23.12 3.52 -12.69
CA ALA A 147 23.48 4.67 -11.89
C ALA A 147 22.26 5.54 -11.60
N LEU A 148 22.18 6.05 -10.37
CA LEU A 148 21.20 7.05 -9.95
C LEU A 148 21.86 8.43 -9.91
N ASP A 149 21.17 9.46 -10.40
CA ASP A 149 21.68 10.84 -10.36
C ASP A 149 21.62 11.42 -8.93
N ALA A 150 20.75 10.87 -8.09
CA ALA A 150 20.63 11.22 -6.67
C ALA A 150 20.27 9.98 -5.85
N THR A 151 20.74 9.96 -4.59
CA THR A 151 20.45 8.88 -3.64
C THR A 151 19.34 9.24 -2.65
N THR A 152 18.63 10.34 -2.88
CA THR A 152 17.53 10.81 -2.01
C THR A 152 16.39 11.32 -2.87
N ILE A 153 15.15 11.06 -2.44
CA ILE A 153 13.94 11.51 -3.12
C ILE A 153 12.99 12.16 -2.12
N THR A 154 12.36 13.26 -2.50
CA THR A 154 11.32 13.92 -1.68
C THR A 154 9.96 13.30 -1.95
N ALA A 155 8.99 13.54 -1.07
CA ALA A 155 7.58 13.25 -1.35
C ALA A 155 7.14 13.98 -2.63
N GLY A 156 6.46 13.28 -3.54
CA GLY A 156 6.08 13.79 -4.86
C GLY A 156 7.26 14.19 -5.76
N GLY A 157 8.48 13.75 -5.43
CA GLY A 157 9.70 14.09 -6.13
C GLY A 157 10.03 13.11 -7.25
N TYR A 158 10.94 13.54 -8.14
CA TYR A 158 11.47 12.73 -9.22
C TYR A 158 12.99 12.58 -9.09
N VAL A 159 13.52 11.43 -9.47
CA VAL A 159 14.96 11.17 -9.59
C VAL A 159 15.21 10.50 -10.92
N ALA A 160 16.20 10.99 -11.67
CA ALA A 160 16.66 10.36 -12.90
C ALA A 160 17.75 9.32 -12.60
N GLY A 161 17.90 8.38 -13.50
CA GLY A 161 19.02 7.44 -13.53
C GLY A 161 19.33 7.01 -14.94
N THR A 162 20.46 6.34 -15.09
CA THR A 162 20.94 5.83 -16.38
C THR A 162 21.33 4.37 -16.23
N MET A 163 20.77 3.53 -17.11
CA MET A 163 21.25 2.17 -17.33
C MET A 163 22.25 2.20 -18.49
N THR A 164 23.43 1.60 -18.30
CA THR A 164 24.44 1.43 -19.34
C THR A 164 24.55 -0.04 -19.70
N VAL A 165 24.39 -0.37 -20.97
CA VAL A 165 24.61 -1.72 -21.52
C VAL A 165 25.93 -1.71 -22.28
N ASN A 166 26.88 -2.54 -21.84
CA ASN A 166 28.19 -2.68 -22.47
C ASN A 166 28.24 -3.99 -23.24
N THR A 167 28.21 -3.91 -24.57
CA THR A 167 28.21 -5.11 -25.40
C THR A 167 29.63 -5.70 -25.52
N PRO A 168 29.80 -7.03 -25.34
CA PRO A 168 31.07 -7.68 -25.55
C PRO A 168 31.65 -7.55 -26.97
N ALA A 169 32.97 -7.40 -27.08
CA ALA A 169 33.67 -7.28 -28.36
C ALA A 169 33.65 -8.57 -29.21
N ASP A 170 33.32 -9.72 -28.62
CA ASP A 170 33.22 -11.01 -29.29
C ASP A 170 31.82 -11.31 -29.85
N TRP A 171 30.91 -10.33 -29.85
CA TRP A 171 29.63 -10.43 -30.55
C TRP A 171 29.83 -10.75 -32.02
N THR A 172 29.22 -11.86 -32.44
CA THR A 172 29.17 -12.26 -33.84
C THR A 172 27.93 -11.68 -34.51
N GLU A 173 27.87 -11.70 -35.85
CA GLU A 173 26.68 -11.29 -36.60
C GLU A 173 25.39 -12.03 -36.18
N ALA A 174 25.50 -13.17 -35.48
CA ALA A 174 24.36 -13.91 -34.93
C ALA A 174 23.64 -13.15 -33.80
N ALA A 175 24.27 -12.18 -33.16
CA ALA A 175 23.65 -11.34 -32.12
C ALA A 175 22.75 -10.24 -32.71
N PHE A 176 22.94 -9.89 -33.98
CA PHE A 176 22.29 -8.72 -34.57
C PHE A 176 20.79 -8.92 -34.79
N GLY A 177 20.00 -7.97 -34.30
CA GLY A 177 18.54 -7.99 -34.40
C GLY A 177 17.86 -8.99 -33.48
N LEU A 178 18.59 -9.58 -32.53
CA LEU A 178 18.01 -10.38 -31.45
C LEU A 178 17.38 -9.47 -30.38
N GLU A 179 16.40 -10.01 -29.68
CA GLU A 179 15.64 -9.32 -28.64
C GLU A 179 16.24 -9.57 -27.24
N ALA A 180 16.18 -8.55 -26.38
CA ALA A 180 16.45 -8.64 -24.94
C ALA A 180 15.43 -7.83 -24.16
N HIS A 181 15.16 -8.28 -22.95
CA HIS A 181 14.44 -7.55 -21.93
C HIS A 181 15.31 -7.49 -20.69
N ILE A 182 15.50 -6.30 -20.17
CA ILE A 182 16.29 -6.01 -18.97
C ILE A 182 15.33 -5.43 -17.95
N ALA A 183 15.18 -6.10 -16.82
CA ALA A 183 14.43 -5.62 -15.68
C ALA A 183 15.37 -5.47 -14.47
N PHE A 184 15.21 -4.39 -13.72
CA PHE A 184 15.91 -4.20 -12.45
C PHE A 184 15.03 -3.44 -11.47
N VAL A 185 15.35 -3.60 -10.18
CA VAL A 185 14.59 -2.99 -9.09
C VAL A 185 15.45 -1.98 -8.35
N VAL A 186 14.97 -0.75 -8.27
CA VAL A 186 15.52 0.26 -7.35
C VAL A 186 14.73 0.17 -6.05
N THR A 187 15.45 0.15 -4.93
CA THR A 187 14.82 0.12 -3.60
C THR A 187 14.98 1.47 -2.91
N GLY A 188 14.02 1.82 -2.07
CA GLY A 188 14.01 3.01 -1.25
C GLY A 188 13.86 2.68 0.22
N THR A 189 14.07 3.64 1.10
CA THR A 189 13.72 3.52 2.51
C THR A 189 13.27 4.90 2.99
N SER A 190 12.09 4.95 3.62
CA SER A 190 11.55 6.19 4.18
C SER A 190 12.33 6.63 5.42
N ASP A 191 12.43 7.95 5.60
CA ASP A 191 13.05 8.58 6.77
C ASP A 191 12.07 8.78 7.95
#